data_AF-A0A1X7U9C4-F1
#
_entry.id   AF-A0A1X7U9C4-F1
#
_cell.length_a   1.000
_cell.length_b   1.000
_cell.length_c   1.000
_cell.angle_alpha   90.00
_cell.angle_beta   90.00
_cell.angle_gamma   90.00
#
_symmetry.space_group_name_H-M   'P 1'
#
loop_
_entity.id
_entity.type
_entity.pdbx_description
1 polymer ?
#
loop_
_entity_poly.entity_id
_entity_poly.type
_entity_poly.pdbx_seq_one_letter_code
_entity_poly.pdbx_strand_id
1 'polypeptide(L)'
;MSRGLLGGGTSPGQSNYSSDEEDSDTEEYMQSKLDMMTGGPAKDGASALEGMTDEEKEKEARELHDLIQKLNEKGIIQMAPLGSDNQPIKLPPPPPDDDNDSDPE
;
A
#
# COMPACT_ATOMS: atom_id res chain seq x y z
N MET A 1 21.97 49.10 -3.72
CA MET A 1 22.92 48.26 -4.48
C MET A 1 23.36 47.18 -3.50
N SER A 2 22.89 45.94 -3.53
CA SER A 2 22.92 45.00 -4.65
C SER A 2 21.71 44.05 -4.64
N ARG A 3 21.09 43.86 -5.81
CA ARG A 3 19.97 42.95 -6.09
C ARG A 3 20.57 41.60 -6.49
N GLY A 4 20.58 40.62 -5.59
CA GLY A 4 21.20 39.30 -5.79
C GLY A 4 20.23 38.27 -6.38
N LEU A 5 20.40 38.01 -7.68
CA LEU A 5 20.31 36.77 -8.48
C LEU A 5 19.44 35.53 -8.12
N LEU A 6 18.56 35.54 -7.11
CA LEU A 6 17.53 34.49 -6.93
C LEU A 6 16.14 35.12 -7.04
N GLY A 7 15.92 35.79 -8.18
CA GLY A 7 14.61 36.23 -8.61
C GLY A 7 13.95 35.15 -9.46
N GLY A 8 13.18 34.27 -8.83
CA GLY A 8 12.23 33.34 -9.44
C GLY A 8 11.42 32.73 -8.30
N GLY A 9 10.25 33.26 -7.94
CA GLY A 9 9.08 33.27 -8.80
C GLY A 9 8.19 32.07 -8.45
N THR A 10 7.79 31.93 -7.17
CA THR A 10 6.75 30.97 -6.79
C THR A 10 5.39 31.58 -7.15
N SER A 11 5.03 31.55 -8.43
CA SER A 11 3.64 31.71 -8.84
C SER A 11 2.85 30.51 -8.31
N PRO A 12 1.62 30.70 -7.80
CA PRO A 12 0.74 29.59 -7.47
C PRO A 12 0.25 29.01 -8.80
N GLY A 13 0.71 27.82 -9.19
CA GLY A 13 0.12 27.19 -10.37
C GLY A 13 0.89 26.11 -11.09
N GLN A 14 2.16 25.84 -10.81
CA GLN A 14 2.86 24.73 -11.48
C GLN A 14 3.81 24.00 -10.54
N SER A 15 3.24 23.25 -9.59
CA SER A 15 3.86 22.01 -9.14
C SER A 15 3.58 20.94 -10.20
N ASN A 16 4.19 21.10 -11.38
CA ASN A 16 4.29 20.00 -12.32
C ASN A 16 5.36 19.06 -11.77
N TYR A 17 4.98 18.25 -10.78
CA TYR A 17 5.66 16.97 -10.58
C TYR A 17 5.54 16.22 -11.92
N SER A 18 6.67 15.81 -12.49
CA SER A 18 6.81 15.17 -13.81
C SER A 18 5.54 14.45 -14.26
N SER A 19 4.78 15.07 -15.17
CA SER A 19 3.63 14.44 -15.85
C SER A 19 3.98 14.07 -17.29
N ASP A 20 5.27 13.85 -17.58
CA ASP A 20 5.77 13.58 -18.94
C ASP A 20 6.84 12.47 -18.96
N GLU A 21 6.84 11.59 -17.96
CA GLU A 21 7.70 10.39 -17.94
C GLU A 21 6.85 9.15 -18.21
N GLU A 22 6.17 9.12 -19.37
CA GLU A 22 5.50 7.91 -19.89
C GLU A 22 6.48 6.87 -20.47
N ASP A 23 7.78 7.18 -20.53
CA ASP A 23 8.85 6.27 -20.90
C ASP A 23 9.81 6.00 -19.71
N SER A 24 9.28 5.94 -18.48
CA SER A 24 10.07 5.49 -17.33
C SER A 24 10.41 4.00 -17.52
N ASP A 25 11.65 3.73 -17.93
CA ASP A 25 12.23 2.42 -18.21
C ASP A 25 12.31 1.57 -16.91
N THR A 26 11.13 1.21 -16.40
CA THR A 26 10.89 0.49 -15.14
C THR A 26 10.67 -1.00 -15.38
N GLU A 27 10.77 -1.48 -16.63
CA GLU A 27 10.72 -2.90 -16.95
C GLU A 27 11.81 -3.69 -16.21
N GLU A 28 13.01 -3.13 -16.02
CA GLU A 28 14.10 -3.82 -15.31
C GLU A 28 13.74 -4.14 -13.85
N TYR A 29 13.02 -3.25 -13.15
CA TYR A 29 12.58 -3.46 -11.76
C TYR A 29 11.49 -4.53 -11.63
N MET A 30 10.59 -4.63 -12.62
CA MET A 30 9.58 -5.70 -12.66
C MET A 30 10.21 -7.06 -12.97
N GLN A 31 11.26 -7.07 -13.79
CA GLN A 31 11.97 -8.28 -14.21
C GLN A 31 12.82 -8.89 -13.08
N SER A 32 13.39 -8.03 -12.22
CA SER A 32 14.24 -8.47 -11.12
C SER A 32 13.39 -8.81 -9.89
N LYS A 33 12.93 -10.05 -9.79
CA LYS A 33 12.34 -10.59 -8.54
C LYS A 33 13.44 -10.57 -7.48
N LEU A 34 13.59 -9.47 -6.75
CA LEU A 34 14.59 -9.29 -5.69
C LEU A 34 13.88 -9.32 -4.33
N ASP A 35 14.48 -10.00 -3.36
CA ASP A 35 14.03 -9.95 -1.97
C ASP A 35 14.37 -8.58 -1.38
N MET A 36 13.38 -7.78 -0.98
CA MET A 36 13.61 -6.42 -0.49
C MET A 36 14.48 -6.36 0.77
N MET A 37 14.48 -7.42 1.58
CA MET A 37 15.27 -7.48 2.80
C MET A 37 16.74 -7.82 2.51
N THR A 38 16.99 -8.69 1.53
CA THR A 38 18.32 -9.23 1.24
C THR A 38 18.99 -8.60 0.00
N GLY A 39 18.22 -7.98 -0.89
CA GLY A 39 18.67 -7.41 -2.17
C GLY A 39 19.15 -8.44 -3.20
N GLY A 40 19.01 -9.74 -2.90
CA GLY A 40 19.37 -10.84 -3.80
C GLY A 40 18.17 -11.36 -4.59
N PRO A 41 18.39 -12.27 -5.57
CA PRO A 41 17.28 -12.89 -6.30
C PRO A 41 16.33 -13.54 -5.31
N ALA A 42 15.05 -13.15 -5.39
CA ALA A 42 13.96 -13.75 -4.67
C ALA A 42 13.98 -15.23 -5.02
N LYS A 43 14.28 -16.02 -3.99
CA LYS A 43 14.21 -17.47 -4.10
C LYS A 43 12.75 -17.77 -4.44
N ASP A 44 12.51 -18.63 -5.42
CA ASP A 44 11.21 -19.27 -5.58
C ASP A 44 11.02 -20.16 -4.35
N GLY A 45 10.65 -19.53 -3.23
CA GLY A 45 10.43 -20.18 -1.98
C GLY A 45 9.32 -21.19 -2.19
N ALA A 46 9.60 -22.44 -1.80
CA ALA A 46 8.59 -23.44 -1.53
C ALA A 46 7.36 -22.76 -0.90
N SER A 47 6.17 -23.14 -1.33
CA SER A 47 4.95 -22.60 -0.69
C SER A 47 5.07 -22.82 0.81
N ALA A 48 4.64 -21.86 1.64
CA ALA A 48 4.84 -21.96 3.10
C ALA A 48 4.28 -23.26 3.71
N LEU A 49 3.35 -23.92 3.01
CA LEU A 49 2.69 -25.17 3.39
C LEU A 49 3.26 -26.42 2.69
N GLU A 50 4.35 -26.29 1.94
CA GLU A 50 4.97 -27.40 1.21
C GLU A 50 5.55 -28.43 2.20
N GLY A 51 5.26 -29.71 1.96
CA GLY A 51 5.69 -30.81 2.84
C GLY A 51 4.84 -31.02 4.09
N MET A 52 3.85 -30.16 4.37
CA MET A 52 2.91 -30.36 5.48
C MET A 52 1.80 -31.34 5.11
N THR A 53 1.34 -32.11 6.10
CA THR A 53 0.12 -32.92 5.98
C THR A 53 -1.13 -32.04 5.99
N ASP A 54 -2.26 -32.57 5.52
CA ASP A 54 -3.49 -31.77 5.47
C ASP A 54 -4.01 -31.40 6.87
N GLU A 55 -3.79 -32.25 7.87
CA GLU A 55 -4.12 -31.94 9.26
C GLU A 55 -3.28 -30.78 9.81
N GLU A 56 -1.98 -30.76 9.51
CA GLU A 56 -1.09 -29.66 9.89
C GLU A 56 -1.48 -28.36 9.20
N LYS A 57 -1.81 -28.41 7.90
CA LYS A 57 -2.29 -27.24 7.15
C LYS A 57 -3.56 -26.65 7.74
N GLU A 58 -4.51 -27.50 8.14
CA GLU A 58 -5.75 -27.02 8.73
C GLU A 58 -5.50 -26.38 10.10
N LYS A 59 -4.60 -26.95 10.91
CA LYS A 59 -4.20 -26.39 12.19
C LYS A 59 -3.57 -25.00 12.02
N GLU A 60 -2.61 -24.88 11.11
CA GLU A 60 -1.95 -23.60 10.77
C GLU A 60 -2.96 -22.57 10.23
N ALA A 61 -3.92 -23.00 9.39
CA ALA A 61 -4.97 -22.13 8.90
C ALA A 61 -5.85 -21.56 10.02
N ARG A 62 -6.17 -22.37 11.04
CA ARG A 62 -6.92 -21.91 12.22
C ARG A 62 -6.12 -20.91 13.06
N GLU A 63 -4.82 -21.15 13.25
CA GLU A 63 -3.95 -20.24 13.98
C GLU A 63 -3.79 -18.90 13.25
N LEU A 64 -3.62 -18.95 11.93
CA LEU A 64 -3.57 -17.75 11.09
C LEU A 64 -4.88 -16.94 11.17
N HIS A 65 -6.03 -17.60 11.11
CA HIS A 65 -7.33 -16.96 11.25
C HIS A 65 -7.45 -16.22 12.60
N ASP A 66 -7.07 -16.85 13.70
CA ASP A 66 -7.11 -16.24 15.03
C ASP A 66 -6.17 -15.02 15.14
N LEU A 67 -4.98 -15.09 14.55
CA LEU A 67 -4.05 -13.95 14.50
C LEU A 67 -4.64 -12.77 13.71
N ILE A 68 -5.18 -13.04 12.52
CA ILE A 68 -5.82 -12.02 11.68
C ILE A 68 -6.99 -11.38 12.43
N GLN A 69 -7.83 -12.18 13.08
CA GLN A 69 -8.94 -11.67 13.86
C GLN A 69 -8.46 -10.74 14.99
N LYS A 70 -7.44 -11.14 15.75
CA LYS A 70 -6.85 -10.31 16.82
C LYS A 70 -6.29 -8.99 16.30
N LEU A 71 -5.66 -8.99 15.12
CA LEU A 71 -5.14 -7.77 14.51
C LEU A 71 -6.27 -6.85 14.03
N ASN A 72 -7.34 -7.44 13.47
CA ASN A 72 -8.51 -6.71 13.01
C ASN A 72 -9.27 -6.09 14.19
N GLU A 73 -9.45 -6.83 15.29
CA GLU A 73 -10.08 -6.32 16.53
C GLU A 73 -9.28 -5.18 17.17
N LYS A 74 -7.95 -5.20 17.05
CA LYS A 74 -7.08 -4.11 17.50
C LYS A 74 -7.07 -2.90 16.56
N GLY A 75 -7.74 -2.98 15.41
CA GLY A 75 -7.73 -1.93 14.39
C GLY A 75 -6.38 -1.73 13.70
N ILE A 76 -5.47 -2.71 13.80
CA ILE A 76 -4.15 -2.66 13.15
C ILE A 76 -4.29 -2.96 11.65
N ILE A 77 -5.18 -3.90 11.33
CA ILE A 77 -5.58 -4.22 9.96
C ILE A 77 -7.09 -4.05 9.85
N GLN A 78 -7.58 -3.84 8.64
CA GLN A 78 -9.01 -3.88 8.34
C GLN A 78 -9.26 -4.93 7.27
N MET A 79 -10.00 -5.97 7.62
CA MET A 79 -10.43 -6.96 6.63
C MET A 79 -11.52 -6.37 5.73
N ALA A 80 -11.37 -6.53 4.42
CA ALA A 80 -12.41 -6.19 3.47
C ALA A 80 -13.51 -7.27 3.46
N PRO A 81 -14.79 -6.91 3.64
CA PRO A 81 -15.87 -7.87 3.47
C PRO A 81 -15.94 -8.29 1.99
N LEU A 82 -16.22 -9.57 1.75
CA LEU A 82 -16.42 -10.10 0.40
C LEU A 82 -17.88 -9.95 -0.02
N GLY A 83 -18.10 -9.59 -1.28
CA GLY A 83 -19.41 -9.56 -1.93
C GLY A 83 -19.86 -10.95 -2.35
N SER A 84 -21.09 -11.06 -2.87
CA SER A 84 -21.66 -12.30 -3.41
C SER A 84 -20.90 -12.85 -4.62
N ASP A 85 -20.04 -12.04 -5.22
CA ASP A 85 -19.17 -12.34 -6.36
C ASP A 85 -17.75 -12.79 -5.92
N ASN A 86 -17.52 -13.02 -4.62
CA ASN A 86 -16.21 -13.30 -4.04
C ASN A 86 -15.17 -12.19 -4.31
N GLN A 87 -15.60 -10.97 -4.62
CA GLN A 87 -14.72 -9.80 -4.72
C GLN A 87 -14.80 -8.95 -3.45
N PRO A 88 -13.73 -8.21 -3.08
CA PRO A 88 -13.80 -7.25 -2.00
C PRO A 88 -14.89 -6.20 -2.27
N ILE A 89 -15.77 -5.96 -1.30
CA ILE A 89 -16.74 -4.87 -1.39
C ILE A 89 -15.98 -3.56 -1.35
N LYS A 90 -16.22 -2.71 -2.35
CA LYS A 90 -15.67 -1.36 -2.38
C LYS A 90 -16.24 -0.59 -1.18
N LEU A 91 -15.38 -0.21 -0.25
CA LEU A 91 -15.78 0.64 0.87
C LEU A 91 -16.36 1.95 0.29
N PRO A 92 -17.44 2.49 0.88
CA PRO A 92 -17.89 3.83 0.54
C PRO A 92 -16.72 4.81 0.77
N PRO A 93 -16.64 5.91 -0.01
CA PRO A 93 -15.64 6.93 0.26
C PRO A 93 -15.75 7.37 1.73
N PRO A 94 -14.62 7.69 2.39
CA PRO A 94 -14.67 8.28 3.71
C PRO A 94 -15.61 9.49 3.68
N PRO A 95 -16.36 9.76 4.77
CA PRO A 95 -17.13 10.99 4.85
C PRO A 95 -16.21 12.17 4.55
N PRO A 96 -16.71 13.24 3.91
CA PRO A 96 -15.92 14.45 3.75
C PRO A 96 -15.39 14.85 5.12
N ASP A 97 -14.12 15.24 5.18
CA ASP A 97 -13.60 15.90 6.37
C ASP A 97 -14.57 17.05 6.67
N ASP A 98 -15.17 17.03 7.87
CA ASP A 98 -15.98 18.16 8.33
C ASP A 98 -15.00 19.34 8.43
N ASP A 99 -14.87 20.11 7.35
CA ASP A 99 -14.19 21.41 7.28
C ASP A 99 -14.92 22.47 8.14
N ASN A 100 -15.50 22.06 9.26
CA ASN A 100 -16.00 22.95 10.28
C ASN A 100 -14.84 23.46 11.14
N ASP A 101 -13.83 24.03 10.47
CA ASP A 101 -13.11 25.18 10.99
C ASP A 101 -14.09 26.37 10.96
N SER A 102 -15.10 26.30 11.82
CA SER A 102 -15.76 27.51 12.30
C SER A 102 -14.69 28.27 13.06
N ASP A 103 -13.98 29.15 12.35
CA ASP A 103 -13.19 30.21 12.95
C ASP A 103 -14.13 30.97 13.91
N PRO A 104 -13.90 30.91 15.24
CA PRO A 104 -14.74 31.66 16.16
C PRO A 104 -14.43 33.15 16.00
N GLU A 105 -15.40 33.86 15.43
CA GLU A 105 -15.60 35.33 15.25
C GLU A 105 -14.42 36.31 15.49
#